data_AF-A0AA42S6A9-F1
#
_entry.id   AF-A0AA42S6A9-F1
#
_cell.length_a   1.000
_cell.length_b   1.000
_cell.length_c   1.000
_cell.angle_alpha   90.00
_cell.angle_beta   90.00
_cell.angle_gamma   90.00
#
_symmetry.space_group_name_H-M   'P 1'
#
loop_
_entity.id
_entity.type
_entity.pdbx_description
1 polymer ?
#
loop_
_entity_poly.entity_id
_entity_poly.type
_entity_poly.pdbx_seq_one_letter_code
_entity_poly.pdbx_strand_id
1 'polypeptide(L)'
;MKRAPVPILLDCPGASHQLAFGLRWLALIGSDVPALARARGRRLRATHFIVGGSPATMAGFGRLRSSWRIRGQGERVRHDGSPRVQAAAQLYALLYPLGGHCLIDLPGGRYWLAAAQDGVVLSQADRLFNSRDDAAQAQARLREQRPGLVEHDADAVWAALLQAVNPGARMARLPSRWAGVPFALRLFLACVAVSALAPPLWRAATSYVFSEPRGSRAEEALSAGQQNPYQSMISAMAAHGPLEVSRLLRSVGELPVQVQGWALRRAQCDAQASGWNCAAVYVRAHPQATNRRLHARLPAGWRVSFKPLDEATLAWHIASPPVPLARLMLPSALHVDTELVAILQRLRPAFSSMTLAPAIVLPLPAPMSAPMPDAVGADTANVALTDPLPVLRRRALRLQGPLRSLALLPPAIAPARWSRLVVDVQPQHRPTLVASTLVAELQGDLYEQD
;
A
#
# COMPACT_ATOMS: atom_id res chain seq x y z
N MET A 1 -14.37 10.84 -0.36
CA MET A 1 -14.83 10.04 -1.54
C MET A 1 -16.28 9.62 -1.34
N LYS A 2 -17.18 9.90 -2.31
CA LYS A 2 -18.62 9.55 -2.22
C LYS A 2 -18.84 8.03 -2.38
N ARG A 3 -19.54 7.40 -1.43
CA ARG A 3 -19.89 5.96 -1.43
C ARG A 3 -20.84 5.60 -2.58
N ALA A 4 -20.93 4.31 -2.93
CA ALA A 4 -21.95 3.81 -3.85
C ALA A 4 -23.36 3.97 -3.24
N PRO A 5 -24.38 4.27 -4.07
CA PRO A 5 -25.75 4.41 -3.62
C PRO A 5 -26.31 3.06 -3.13
N VAL A 6 -27.37 3.14 -2.32
CA VAL A 6 -28.22 1.98 -2.03
C VAL A 6 -29.34 2.04 -3.07
N PRO A 7 -29.36 1.13 -4.06
CA PRO A 7 -30.41 1.13 -5.06
C PRO A 7 -31.75 0.73 -4.45
N ILE A 8 -32.84 1.15 -5.10
CA ILE A 8 -34.16 0.59 -4.84
C ILE A 8 -34.21 -0.77 -5.52
N LEU A 9 -34.73 -1.77 -4.81
CA LEU A 9 -35.03 -3.08 -5.38
C LEU A 9 -36.55 -3.21 -5.50
N LEU A 10 -37.03 -3.56 -6.68
CA LEU A 10 -38.42 -3.93 -6.90
C LEU A 10 -38.48 -5.41 -7.30
N ASP A 11 -39.38 -6.13 -6.65
CA ASP A 11 -39.72 -7.51 -7.00
C ASP A 11 -40.63 -7.49 -8.23
N CYS A 12 -40.28 -8.27 -9.27
CA CYS A 12 -41.12 -8.45 -10.43
C CYS A 12 -42.20 -9.49 -10.10
N PRO A 13 -43.51 -9.15 -10.11
CA PRO A 13 -44.57 -10.11 -9.80
C PRO A 13 -44.51 -11.34 -10.70
N GLY A 14 -44.52 -12.53 -10.12
CA GLY A 14 -44.46 -13.79 -10.87
C GLY A 14 -43.08 -14.16 -11.44
N ALA A 15 -42.03 -13.37 -11.19
CA ALA A 15 -40.68 -13.65 -11.68
C ALA A 15 -39.67 -13.91 -10.54
N SER A 16 -38.62 -14.68 -10.83
CA SER A 16 -37.57 -15.05 -9.87
C SER A 16 -36.41 -14.04 -9.80
N HIS A 17 -36.64 -12.81 -10.28
CA HIS A 17 -35.63 -11.76 -10.38
C HIS A 17 -36.11 -10.43 -9.80
N GLN A 18 -35.15 -9.59 -9.44
CA GLN A 18 -35.39 -8.25 -8.89
C GLN A 18 -34.76 -7.21 -9.81
N LEU A 19 -35.40 -6.05 -9.94
CA LEU A 19 -34.84 -4.91 -10.66
C LEU A 19 -34.22 -3.92 -9.68
N ALA A 20 -32.97 -3.53 -9.94
CA ALA A 20 -32.22 -2.54 -9.19
C ALA A 20 -32.17 -1.21 -9.94
N PHE A 21 -32.62 -0.15 -9.26
CA PHE A 21 -32.69 1.22 -9.77
C PHE A 21 -31.80 2.16 -8.96
N GLY A 22 -31.25 3.19 -9.59
CA GLY A 22 -30.43 4.20 -8.93
C GLY A 22 -28.98 3.79 -8.73
N LEU A 23 -28.41 3.00 -9.65
CA LEU A 23 -27.00 2.64 -9.62
C LEU A 23 -26.13 3.83 -10.00
N ARG A 24 -24.88 3.78 -9.56
CA ARG A 24 -23.88 4.76 -9.98
C ARG A 24 -23.12 4.26 -11.20
N TRP A 25 -23.28 4.95 -12.32
CA TRP A 25 -22.64 4.62 -13.59
C TRP A 25 -21.34 5.39 -13.79
N LEU A 26 -20.27 4.70 -14.20
CA LEU A 26 -18.96 5.29 -14.49
C LEU A 26 -18.35 4.66 -15.75
N ALA A 27 -17.72 5.51 -16.57
CA ALA A 27 -16.92 5.05 -17.71
C ALA A 27 -15.65 4.33 -17.24
N LEU A 28 -15.35 3.22 -17.88
CA LEU A 28 -14.14 2.44 -17.72
C LEU A 28 -13.30 2.55 -18.99
N ILE A 29 -12.08 3.06 -18.84
CA ILE A 29 -11.12 3.22 -19.94
C ILE A 29 -9.92 2.34 -19.62
N GLY A 30 -9.66 1.34 -20.46
CA GLY A 30 -8.52 0.44 -20.33
C GLY A 30 -8.78 -0.95 -20.93
N SER A 31 -7.75 -1.78 -20.94
CA SER A 31 -7.76 -3.12 -21.56
C SER A 31 -8.39 -4.20 -20.69
N ASP A 32 -8.29 -4.11 -19.35
CA ASP A 32 -8.90 -5.06 -18.41
C ASP A 32 -10.10 -4.43 -17.67
N VAL A 33 -11.20 -4.31 -18.41
CA VAL A 33 -12.45 -3.72 -17.90
C VAL A 33 -12.98 -4.44 -16.65
N PRO A 34 -12.99 -5.79 -16.57
CA PRO A 34 -13.42 -6.48 -15.36
C PRO A 34 -12.57 -6.16 -14.12
N ALA A 35 -11.24 -6.10 -14.25
CA ALA A 35 -10.38 -5.72 -13.12
C ALA A 35 -10.58 -4.27 -12.70
N LEU A 36 -10.69 -3.35 -13.67
CA LEU A 36 -10.97 -1.93 -13.41
C LEU A 36 -12.32 -1.73 -12.70
N ALA A 37 -13.37 -2.41 -13.15
CA ALA A 37 -14.68 -2.41 -12.52
C ALA A 37 -14.59 -2.84 -11.05
N ARG A 38 -13.91 -3.95 -10.77
CA ARG A 38 -13.74 -4.45 -9.39
C ARG A 38 -12.94 -3.46 -8.53
N ALA A 39 -11.83 -2.92 -9.05
CA ALA A 39 -11.01 -1.95 -8.34
C ALA A 39 -11.80 -0.68 -7.99
N ARG A 40 -12.61 -0.18 -8.94
CA ARG A 40 -13.45 1.00 -8.74
C ARG A 40 -14.60 0.73 -7.77
N GLY A 41 -15.28 -0.41 -7.90
CA GLY A 41 -16.33 -0.84 -6.98
C GLY A 41 -15.85 -0.90 -5.53
N ARG A 42 -14.63 -1.39 -5.29
CA ARG A 42 -14.00 -1.40 -3.96
C ARG A 42 -13.79 0.00 -3.40
N ARG A 43 -13.27 0.94 -4.21
CA ARG A 43 -13.08 2.34 -3.80
C ARG A 43 -14.41 3.02 -3.46
N LEU A 44 -15.49 2.64 -4.13
CA LEU A 44 -16.84 3.14 -3.86
C LEU A 44 -17.55 2.41 -2.70
N ARG A 45 -16.94 1.38 -2.09
CA ARG A 45 -17.57 0.49 -1.10
C ARG A 45 -18.88 -0.12 -1.62
N ALA A 46 -18.92 -0.44 -2.92
CA ALA A 46 -20.02 -1.16 -3.53
C ALA A 46 -19.99 -2.63 -3.10
N THR A 47 -21.16 -3.25 -3.02
CA THR A 47 -21.29 -4.70 -2.77
C THR A 47 -21.53 -5.46 -4.06
N HIS A 48 -22.11 -4.79 -5.06
CA HIS A 48 -22.50 -5.35 -6.32
C HIS A 48 -22.10 -4.38 -7.43
N PHE A 49 -21.73 -4.94 -8.57
CA PHE A 49 -21.37 -4.17 -9.75
C PHE A 49 -21.85 -4.89 -11.00
N ILE A 50 -21.97 -4.13 -12.08
CA ILE A 50 -22.24 -4.64 -13.42
C ILE A 50 -21.34 -3.91 -14.39
N VAL A 51 -21.00 -4.57 -15.49
CA VAL A 51 -20.27 -3.98 -16.61
C VAL A 51 -21.16 -4.12 -17.84
N GLY A 52 -21.38 -3.02 -18.55
CA GLY A 52 -22.27 -2.93 -19.70
C GLY A 52 -21.64 -2.17 -20.86
N GLY A 53 -22.20 -2.39 -22.05
CA GLY A 53 -21.69 -1.87 -23.32
C GLY A 53 -20.91 -2.91 -24.13
N SER A 54 -20.87 -2.72 -25.45
CA SER A 54 -20.01 -3.49 -26.36
C SER A 54 -19.21 -2.53 -27.25
N PRO A 55 -17.86 -2.45 -27.10
CA PRO A 55 -17.07 -3.08 -26.05
C PRO A 55 -17.45 -2.53 -24.66
N ALA A 56 -17.13 -3.27 -23.60
CA ALA A 56 -17.48 -2.92 -22.23
C ALA A 56 -16.91 -1.55 -21.79
N THR A 57 -17.73 -0.50 -21.79
CA THR A 57 -17.28 0.89 -21.56
C THR A 57 -17.83 1.50 -20.29
N MET A 58 -18.90 0.95 -19.71
CA MET A 58 -19.55 1.50 -18.51
C MET A 58 -19.70 0.45 -17.42
N ALA A 59 -19.59 0.88 -16.16
CA ALA A 59 -19.90 0.05 -15.02
C ALA A 59 -20.86 0.72 -14.05
N GLY A 60 -21.88 -0.05 -13.64
CA GLY A 60 -22.87 0.33 -12.63
C GLY A 60 -22.49 -0.21 -11.26
N PHE A 61 -22.60 0.61 -10.21
CA PHE A 61 -22.22 0.25 -8.85
C PHE A 61 -23.35 0.48 -7.85
N GLY A 62 -23.59 -0.50 -6.97
CA GLY A 62 -24.62 -0.43 -5.95
C GLY A 62 -24.25 -1.16 -4.65
N ARG A 63 -24.87 -0.72 -3.55
CA ARG A 63 -24.79 -1.38 -2.25
C ARG A 63 -26.12 -2.01 -1.90
N LEU A 64 -26.25 -3.30 -2.18
CA LEU A 64 -27.41 -4.10 -1.77
C LEU A 64 -27.26 -4.45 -0.30
N ARG A 65 -28.30 -4.17 0.48
CA ARG A 65 -28.39 -4.66 1.85
C ARG A 65 -28.75 -6.14 1.76
N SER A 66 -27.96 -7.00 2.42
CA SER A 66 -28.33 -8.41 2.56
C SER A 66 -29.66 -8.47 3.30
N SER A 67 -30.67 -9.05 2.67
CA SER A 67 -32.03 -9.22 3.19
C SER A 67 -32.11 -10.28 4.31
N TRP A 68 -31.09 -10.36 5.17
CA TRP A 68 -31.04 -11.33 6.26
C TRP A 68 -31.85 -10.91 7.51
N ARG A 69 -32.54 -9.77 7.47
CA ARG A 69 -33.29 -9.25 8.64
C ARG A 69 -34.79 -8.97 8.43
N ILE A 70 -35.37 -9.31 7.28
CA ILE A 70 -36.81 -9.16 7.06
C ILE A 70 -37.36 -10.42 6.39
N ARG A 71 -37.32 -11.54 7.11
CA ARG A 71 -38.22 -12.68 6.87
C ARG A 71 -38.41 -13.42 8.20
N GLY A 72 -39.00 -12.70 9.15
CA GLY A 72 -39.75 -13.33 10.22
C GLY A 72 -41.13 -13.67 9.68
N GLN A 73 -41.58 -14.91 9.96
CA GLN A 73 -42.83 -15.55 9.56
C GLN A 73 -42.88 -16.16 8.15
N GLY A 74 -43.13 -17.48 8.15
CA GLY A 74 -43.74 -18.20 7.02
C GLY A 74 -42.75 -18.89 6.07
N GLU A 75 -42.69 -20.22 6.18
CA GLU A 75 -42.23 -21.17 5.16
C GLU A 75 -40.74 -21.22 4.80
N ARG A 76 -40.10 -22.23 5.40
CA ARG A 76 -38.84 -22.83 4.94
C ARG A 76 -39.07 -23.53 3.59
N VAL A 77 -39.01 -22.77 2.50
CA VAL A 77 -38.64 -23.35 1.21
C VAL A 77 -37.15 -23.10 1.02
N ARG A 78 -36.35 -24.17 1.14
CA ARG A 78 -34.95 -24.22 0.72
C ARG A 78 -34.91 -24.09 -0.81
N HIS A 79 -34.97 -22.87 -1.34
CA HIS A 79 -34.50 -22.58 -2.69
C HIS A 79 -33.05 -22.10 -2.62
N ASP A 80 -32.16 -22.91 -3.16
CA ASP A 80 -30.77 -22.58 -3.53
C ASP A 80 -30.74 -21.54 -4.67
N GLY A 81 -31.29 -20.34 -4.39
CA GLY A 81 -31.61 -19.38 -5.44
C GLY A 81 -31.82 -18.00 -4.87
N SER A 82 -30.74 -17.37 -4.37
CA SER A 82 -30.75 -15.94 -4.12
C SER A 82 -31.25 -15.19 -5.37
N PRO A 83 -32.25 -14.29 -5.26
CA PRO A 83 -32.91 -13.69 -6.41
C PRO A 83 -31.89 -13.03 -7.33
N ARG A 84 -32.04 -13.25 -8.64
CA ARG A 84 -31.13 -12.70 -9.65
C ARG A 84 -31.41 -11.20 -9.76
N VAL A 85 -30.60 -10.38 -9.11
CA VAL A 85 -30.75 -8.92 -9.20
C VAL A 85 -30.22 -8.43 -10.55
N GLN A 86 -31.07 -7.76 -11.32
CA GLN A 86 -30.74 -7.15 -12.60
C GLN A 86 -30.71 -5.63 -12.48
N ALA A 87 -29.73 -4.99 -13.13
CA ALA A 87 -29.66 -3.54 -13.21
C ALA A 87 -30.68 -3.03 -14.24
N ALA A 88 -31.70 -2.29 -13.79
CA ALA A 88 -32.79 -1.85 -14.65
C ALA A 88 -32.30 -0.99 -15.83
N ALA A 89 -31.36 -0.08 -15.57
CA ALA A 89 -30.80 0.75 -16.63
C ALA A 89 -29.98 -0.04 -17.67
N GLN A 90 -29.28 -1.10 -17.24
CA GLN A 90 -28.58 -1.99 -18.17
C GLN A 90 -29.56 -2.79 -19.02
N LEU A 91 -30.62 -3.29 -18.38
CA LEU A 91 -31.66 -4.04 -19.07
C LEU A 91 -32.34 -3.15 -20.12
N TYR A 92 -32.65 -1.90 -19.76
CA TYR A 92 -33.13 -0.89 -20.69
C TYR A 92 -32.17 -0.69 -21.88
N ALA A 93 -30.86 -0.52 -21.63
CA ALA A 93 -29.88 -0.36 -22.71
C ALA A 93 -29.79 -1.58 -23.65
N LEU A 94 -30.06 -2.78 -23.13
CA LEU A 94 -30.09 -4.02 -23.93
C LEU A 94 -31.39 -4.18 -24.72
N LEU A 95 -32.52 -3.68 -24.20
CA LEU A 95 -33.81 -3.69 -24.90
C LEU A 95 -33.86 -2.64 -26.01
N TYR A 96 -33.20 -1.50 -25.82
CA TYR A 96 -33.17 -0.38 -26.76
C TYR A 96 -31.72 -0.06 -27.20
N PRO A 97 -31.09 -0.93 -28.00
CA PRO A 97 -29.67 -0.80 -28.36
C PRO A 97 -29.36 0.46 -29.18
N LEU A 98 -30.32 0.94 -29.98
CA LEU A 98 -30.20 2.20 -30.74
C LEU A 98 -30.19 3.45 -29.84
N GLY A 99 -30.56 3.29 -28.57
CA GLY A 99 -30.62 4.37 -27.59
C GLY A 99 -31.99 5.01 -27.43
N GLY A 100 -32.04 5.97 -26.52
CA GLY A 100 -33.24 6.70 -26.15
C GLY A 100 -33.31 6.95 -24.65
N HIS A 101 -34.38 7.59 -24.20
CA HIS A 101 -34.65 7.86 -22.80
C HIS A 101 -36.12 7.64 -22.46
N CYS A 102 -36.41 7.37 -21.19
CA CYS A 102 -37.77 7.31 -20.66
C CYS A 102 -37.81 7.79 -19.20
N LEU A 103 -38.98 8.28 -18.79
CA LEU A 103 -39.28 8.66 -17.41
C LEU A 103 -40.44 7.79 -16.92
N ILE A 104 -40.17 6.92 -15.95
CA ILE A 104 -41.14 5.93 -15.46
C ILE A 104 -41.58 6.26 -14.03
N ASP A 105 -42.88 6.17 -13.80
CA ASP A 105 -43.49 6.27 -12.47
C ASP A 105 -43.35 4.91 -11.77
N LEU A 106 -42.48 4.84 -10.76
CA LEU A 106 -42.25 3.63 -9.98
C LEU A 106 -43.31 3.47 -8.87
N PRO A 107 -43.64 2.21 -8.49
CA PRO A 107 -44.42 1.93 -7.30
C PRO A 107 -43.84 2.63 -6.06
N GLY A 108 -44.70 3.28 -5.27
CA GLY A 108 -44.29 4.06 -4.09
C GLY A 108 -44.01 5.54 -4.37
N GLY A 109 -44.50 6.08 -5.49
CA GLY A 109 -44.52 7.53 -5.77
C GLY A 109 -43.15 8.13 -6.09
N ARG A 110 -42.24 7.32 -6.65
CA ARG A 110 -40.92 7.77 -7.11
C ARG A 110 -40.86 7.74 -8.62
N TYR A 111 -40.01 8.59 -9.19
CA TYR A 111 -39.84 8.72 -10.64
C TYR A 111 -38.43 8.26 -11.02
N TRP A 112 -38.32 7.44 -12.06
CA TRP A 112 -37.05 6.92 -12.55
C TRP A 112 -36.75 7.40 -13.97
N LEU A 113 -35.62 8.08 -14.13
CA LEU A 113 -35.12 8.50 -15.44
C LEU A 113 -34.06 7.52 -15.92
N ALA A 114 -34.31 6.88 -17.05
CA ALA A 114 -33.39 6.00 -17.74
C ALA A 114 -32.99 6.59 -19.09
N ALA A 115 -31.73 6.40 -19.47
CA ALA A 115 -31.22 6.79 -20.78
C ALA A 115 -30.02 5.94 -21.18
N ALA A 116 -29.99 5.56 -22.45
CA ALA A 116 -28.93 4.76 -23.03
C ALA A 116 -28.66 5.22 -24.46
N GLN A 117 -27.46 4.96 -24.95
CA GLN A 117 -27.06 5.21 -26.32
C GLN A 117 -26.07 4.12 -26.74
N ASP A 118 -26.23 3.56 -27.94
CA ASP A 118 -25.38 2.48 -28.47
C ASP A 118 -25.23 1.29 -27.52
N GLY A 119 -26.33 0.89 -26.87
CA GLY A 119 -26.36 -0.19 -25.87
C GLY A 119 -25.63 0.11 -24.56
N VAL A 120 -25.25 1.38 -24.32
CA VAL A 120 -24.50 1.84 -23.15
C VAL A 120 -25.36 2.77 -22.30
N VAL A 121 -25.41 2.51 -20.99
CA VAL A 121 -26.09 3.40 -20.03
C VAL A 121 -25.33 4.71 -19.87
N LEU A 122 -26.02 5.84 -19.98
CA LEU A 122 -25.39 7.15 -19.81
C LEU A 122 -25.06 7.43 -18.33
N SER A 123 -24.00 8.18 -18.05
CA SER A 123 -23.56 8.44 -16.65
C SER A 123 -24.55 9.24 -15.80
N GLN A 124 -25.43 10.03 -16.43
CA GLN A 124 -26.53 10.74 -15.79
C GLN A 124 -27.87 10.00 -15.88
N ALA A 125 -27.88 8.79 -16.45
CA ALA A 125 -29.02 7.91 -16.44
C ALA A 125 -29.08 7.11 -15.14
N ASP A 126 -30.21 6.43 -14.93
CA ASP A 126 -30.49 5.64 -13.72
C ASP A 126 -30.61 6.52 -12.47
N ARG A 127 -31.45 7.55 -12.57
CA ARG A 127 -31.69 8.51 -11.47
C ARG A 127 -33.10 8.36 -10.94
N LEU A 128 -33.21 8.49 -9.61
CA LEU A 128 -34.46 8.43 -8.89
C LEU A 128 -34.81 9.81 -8.33
N PHE A 129 -36.06 10.20 -8.46
CA PHE A 129 -36.61 11.46 -7.99
C PHE A 129 -37.84 11.19 -7.11
N ASN A 130 -38.06 12.04 -6.12
CA ASN A 130 -39.24 11.97 -5.26
C ASN A 130 -40.37 12.90 -5.75
N SER A 131 -40.06 13.82 -6.66
CA SER A 131 -41.00 14.78 -7.25
C SER A 131 -41.04 14.60 -8.76
N ARG A 132 -42.25 14.68 -9.33
CA ARG A 132 -42.47 14.62 -10.79
C ARG A 132 -41.81 15.80 -11.49
N ASP A 133 -41.88 16.99 -10.90
CA ASP A 133 -41.34 18.21 -11.48
C ASP A 133 -39.81 18.15 -11.57
N ASP A 134 -39.14 17.66 -10.52
CA ASP A 134 -37.68 17.46 -10.53
C ASP A 134 -37.25 16.47 -11.61
N ALA A 135 -38.06 15.42 -11.81
CA ALA A 135 -37.80 14.38 -12.79
C ALA A 135 -38.00 14.91 -14.23
N ALA A 136 -39.08 15.65 -14.47
CA ALA A 136 -39.35 16.33 -15.74
C ALA A 136 -38.26 17.35 -16.08
N GLN A 137 -37.80 18.15 -15.11
CA GLN A 137 -36.68 19.08 -15.31
C GLN A 137 -35.36 18.35 -15.60
N ALA A 138 -35.13 17.19 -15.00
CA ALA A 138 -33.95 16.38 -15.30
C ALA A 138 -34.03 15.77 -16.71
N GLN A 139 -35.22 15.35 -17.15
CA GLN A 139 -35.48 14.85 -18.49
C GLN A 139 -35.29 15.95 -19.55
N ALA A 140 -35.84 17.14 -19.32
CA ALA A 140 -35.67 18.30 -20.20
C ALA A 140 -34.19 18.64 -20.40
N ARG A 141 -33.41 18.71 -19.31
CA ARG A 141 -31.95 18.93 -19.38
C ARG A 141 -31.21 17.83 -20.13
N LEU A 142 -31.65 16.58 -20.02
CA LEU A 142 -31.07 15.48 -20.79
C LEU A 142 -31.34 15.66 -22.29
N ARG A 143 -32.56 16.04 -22.66
CA ARG A 143 -32.96 16.30 -24.06
C ARG A 143 -32.16 17.45 -24.66
N GLU A 144 -31.96 18.54 -23.91
CA GLU A 144 -31.12 19.65 -24.34
C GLU A 144 -29.66 19.22 -24.59
N GLN A 145 -29.10 18.40 -23.71
CA GLN A 145 -27.72 17.91 -23.84
C GLN A 145 -27.56 16.86 -24.95
N ARG A 146 -28.65 16.17 -25.31
CA ARG A 146 -28.67 15.03 -26.24
C ARG A 146 -29.95 15.05 -27.10
N PRO A 147 -30.06 16.00 -28.05
CA PRO A 147 -31.28 16.18 -28.83
C PRO A 147 -31.63 14.98 -29.73
N GLY A 148 -30.66 14.12 -30.05
CA GLY A 148 -30.87 12.91 -30.86
C GLY A 148 -31.42 11.69 -30.10
N LEU A 149 -31.67 11.78 -28.78
CA LEU A 149 -32.24 10.66 -28.02
C LEU A 149 -33.75 10.61 -28.17
N VAL A 150 -34.25 9.53 -28.76
CA VAL A 150 -35.69 9.24 -28.86
C VAL A 150 -36.29 9.06 -27.46
N GLU A 151 -37.50 9.59 -27.25
CA GLU A 151 -38.30 9.33 -26.05
C GLU A 151 -39.11 8.05 -26.26
N HIS A 152 -38.94 7.07 -25.36
CA HIS A 152 -39.70 5.83 -25.38
C HIS A 152 -40.88 5.90 -24.42
N ASP A 153 -42.00 5.28 -24.82
CA ASP A 153 -43.21 5.20 -24.01
C ASP A 153 -42.95 4.53 -22.66
N ALA A 154 -43.31 5.21 -21.56
CA ALA A 154 -42.96 4.79 -20.21
C ALA A 154 -43.63 3.47 -19.81
N ASP A 155 -44.90 3.28 -20.20
CA ASP A 155 -45.68 2.10 -19.85
C ASP A 155 -45.19 0.87 -20.63
N ALA A 156 -44.91 1.02 -21.93
CA ALA A 156 -44.32 -0.04 -22.74
C ALA A 156 -42.94 -0.46 -22.22
N VAL A 157 -42.08 0.50 -21.85
CA VAL A 157 -40.75 0.20 -21.28
C VAL A 157 -40.91 -0.50 -19.93
N TRP A 158 -41.80 -0.03 -19.07
CA TRP A 158 -42.05 -0.63 -17.76
C TRP A 158 -42.50 -2.09 -17.88
N ALA A 159 -43.47 -2.36 -18.76
CA ALA A 159 -43.95 -3.70 -19.04
C ALA A 159 -42.83 -4.61 -19.57
N ALA A 160 -41.98 -4.10 -20.48
CA ALA A 160 -40.85 -4.85 -21.02
C ALA A 160 -39.80 -5.17 -19.94
N LEU A 161 -39.49 -4.22 -19.04
CA LEU A 161 -38.54 -4.41 -17.95
C LEU A 161 -38.99 -5.48 -16.94
N LEU A 162 -40.29 -5.54 -16.63
CA LEU A 162 -40.84 -6.53 -15.70
C LEU A 162 -40.73 -7.97 -16.24
N GLN A 163 -40.78 -8.14 -17.56
CA GLN A 163 -40.73 -9.45 -18.21
C GLN A 163 -39.30 -9.87 -18.59
N ALA A 164 -38.43 -8.91 -18.90
CA ALA A 164 -37.13 -9.20 -19.47
C ALA A 164 -36.13 -9.76 -18.44
N VAL A 165 -35.43 -10.82 -18.83
CA VAL A 165 -34.31 -11.38 -18.08
C VAL A 165 -33.11 -11.50 -18.99
N ASN A 166 -32.05 -10.74 -18.70
CA ASN A 166 -30.83 -10.80 -19.50
C ASN A 166 -29.59 -11.04 -18.62
N PRO A 167 -28.75 -12.05 -18.94
CA PRO A 167 -27.51 -12.28 -18.20
C PRO A 167 -26.56 -11.06 -18.25
N GLY A 168 -26.57 -10.28 -19.33
CA GLY A 168 -25.82 -9.03 -19.47
C GLY A 168 -26.32 -7.88 -18.59
N ALA A 169 -27.53 -7.98 -18.03
CA ALA A 169 -28.08 -7.05 -17.04
C ALA A 169 -27.90 -7.55 -15.59
N ARG A 170 -27.32 -8.73 -15.37
CA ARG A 170 -27.20 -9.32 -14.04
C ARG A 170 -26.10 -8.64 -13.21
N MET A 171 -26.44 -8.22 -12.00
CA MET A 171 -25.46 -7.68 -11.06
C MET A 171 -24.59 -8.80 -10.49
N ALA A 172 -23.28 -8.63 -10.58
CA ALA A 172 -22.31 -9.51 -9.95
C ALA A 172 -22.00 -9.04 -8.53
N ARG A 173 -21.91 -9.98 -7.58
CA ARG A 173 -21.41 -9.68 -6.25
C ARG A 173 -19.93 -9.36 -6.33
N LEU A 174 -19.53 -8.25 -5.74
CA LEU A 174 -18.12 -7.89 -5.63
C LEU A 174 -17.47 -8.84 -4.61
N PRO A 175 -16.52 -9.69 -5.01
CA PRO A 175 -15.91 -10.64 -4.08
C PRO A 175 -15.17 -9.89 -2.98
N SER A 176 -15.34 -10.34 -1.74
CA SER A 176 -14.54 -9.88 -0.60
C SER A 176 -13.07 -10.12 -0.89
N ARG A 177 -12.18 -9.27 -0.34
CA ARG A 177 -10.71 -9.46 -0.44
C ARG A 177 -10.27 -10.85 0.06
N TRP A 178 -11.04 -11.43 0.98
CA TRP A 178 -10.80 -12.73 1.55
C TRP A 178 -11.38 -13.89 0.73
N ALA A 179 -12.33 -13.63 -0.17
CA ALA A 179 -13.03 -14.68 -0.92
C ALA A 179 -12.09 -15.44 -1.87
N GLY A 180 -11.01 -14.79 -2.33
CA GLY A 180 -9.96 -15.43 -3.13
C GLY A 180 -8.85 -16.11 -2.32
N VAL A 181 -8.91 -16.07 -0.99
CA VAL A 181 -7.94 -16.76 -0.11
C VAL A 181 -8.41 -18.22 0.06
N PRO A 182 -7.56 -19.21 -0.27
CA PRO A 182 -7.89 -20.63 -0.09
C PRO A 182 -8.33 -20.95 1.34
N PHE A 183 -9.29 -21.85 1.51
CA PHE A 183 -9.82 -22.21 2.82
C PHE A 183 -8.71 -22.69 3.79
N ALA A 184 -7.72 -23.43 3.29
CA ALA A 184 -6.56 -23.87 4.07
C ALA A 184 -5.78 -22.69 4.68
N LEU A 185 -5.58 -21.61 3.92
CA LEU A 185 -4.89 -20.41 4.41
C LEU A 185 -5.74 -19.62 5.41
N ARG A 186 -7.07 -19.65 5.26
CA ARG A 186 -7.98 -19.07 6.28
C ARG A 186 -7.94 -19.84 7.58
N LEU A 187 -7.92 -21.18 7.51
CA LEU A 187 -7.79 -22.05 8.67
C LEU A 187 -6.44 -21.85 9.34
N PHE A 188 -5.35 -21.77 8.56
CA PHE A 188 -4.02 -21.47 9.06
C PHE A 188 -3.96 -20.13 9.79
N LEU A 189 -4.48 -19.05 9.21
CA LEU A 189 -4.52 -17.74 9.86
C LEU A 189 -5.41 -17.73 11.11
N ALA A 190 -6.52 -18.48 11.11
CA ALA A 190 -7.36 -18.64 12.28
C ALA A 190 -6.62 -19.40 13.40
N CYS A 191 -5.90 -20.47 13.06
CA CYS A 191 -5.06 -21.20 14.01
C CYS A 191 -3.95 -20.29 14.55
N VAL A 192 -3.23 -19.55 13.70
CA VAL A 192 -2.20 -18.59 14.14
C VAL A 192 -2.80 -17.51 15.06
N ALA A 193 -3.99 -16.99 14.76
CA ALA A 193 -4.67 -16.04 15.62
C ALA A 193 -5.05 -16.64 16.98
N VAL A 194 -5.56 -17.88 17.00
CA VAL A 194 -5.85 -18.61 18.24
C VAL A 194 -4.56 -18.87 19.03
N SER A 195 -3.48 -19.27 18.37
CA SER A 195 -2.16 -19.48 19.00
C SER A 195 -1.55 -18.19 19.55
N ALA A 196 -1.82 -17.04 18.92
CA ALA A 196 -1.36 -15.74 19.39
C ALA A 196 -2.23 -15.15 20.51
N LEU A 197 -3.53 -15.46 20.54
CA LEU A 197 -4.49 -14.95 21.53
C LEU A 197 -4.68 -15.89 22.73
N ALA A 198 -4.37 -17.18 22.60
CA ALA A 198 -4.44 -18.14 23.71
C ALA A 198 -3.48 -17.80 24.87
N PRO A 199 -2.20 -17.41 24.64
CA PRO A 199 -1.29 -17.06 25.73
C PRO A 199 -1.72 -15.85 26.59
N PRO A 200 -2.15 -14.71 26.02
CA PRO A 200 -2.60 -13.58 26.85
C PRO A 200 -3.93 -13.84 27.56
N LEU A 201 -4.87 -14.58 26.94
CA LEU A 201 -6.14 -14.95 27.59
C LEU A 201 -5.93 -15.98 28.71
N TRP A 202 -5.00 -16.92 28.53
CA TRP A 202 -4.61 -17.87 29.57
C TRP A 202 -3.93 -17.15 30.75
N ARG A 203 -3.02 -16.19 30.49
CA ARG A 203 -2.38 -15.37 31.53
C ARG A 203 -3.37 -14.47 32.27
N ALA A 204 -4.41 -13.97 31.60
CA ALA A 204 -5.48 -13.19 32.25
C ALA A 204 -6.39 -14.06 33.13
N ALA A 205 -6.63 -15.32 32.75
CA ALA A 205 -7.40 -16.26 33.55
C ALA A 205 -6.61 -16.80 34.76
N THR A 206 -5.30 -17.07 34.62
CA THR A 206 -4.47 -17.57 35.72
C THR A 206 -4.07 -16.49 36.72
N SER A 207 -3.94 -15.23 36.29
CA SER A 207 -3.69 -14.09 37.20
C SER A 207 -4.87 -13.79 38.12
N TYR A 208 -6.10 -14.17 37.75
CA TYR A 208 -7.27 -14.02 38.62
C TYR A 208 -7.36 -15.12 39.70
N VAL A 209 -6.78 -16.30 39.46
CA VAL A 209 -6.83 -17.45 40.38
C VAL A 209 -5.66 -17.46 41.37
N PHE A 210 -4.53 -16.82 41.03
CA PHE A 210 -3.30 -16.84 41.84
C PHE A 210 -2.83 -15.46 42.35
N SER A 211 -3.67 -14.43 42.31
CA SER A 211 -3.32 -13.14 42.93
C SER A 211 -3.56 -13.18 44.44
N GLU A 212 -2.56 -13.63 45.20
CA GLU A 212 -2.33 -13.10 46.54
C GLU A 212 -1.76 -11.67 46.43
N PRO A 213 -2.19 -10.72 47.27
CA PRO A 213 -1.71 -9.35 47.21
C PRO A 213 -0.35 -9.23 47.91
N ARG A 214 0.74 -9.19 47.14
CA ARG A 214 2.03 -8.71 47.64
C ARG A 214 2.20 -7.23 47.30
N GLY A 215 2.28 -6.44 48.37
CA GLY A 215 2.31 -4.99 48.38
C GLY A 215 3.43 -4.39 47.52
N SER A 216 3.03 -3.39 46.77
CA SER A 216 3.88 -2.37 46.17
C SER A 216 4.40 -1.42 47.24
N ARG A 217 5.68 -1.52 47.60
CA ARG A 217 6.47 -0.39 48.12
C ARG A 217 7.96 -0.67 48.02
N ALA A 218 8.61 -0.08 47.01
CA ALA A 218 9.98 0.45 47.01
C ALA A 218 10.49 0.51 45.57
N GLU A 219 10.11 1.56 44.85
CA GLU A 219 10.75 1.89 43.57
C GLU A 219 11.13 3.37 43.61
N GLU A 220 12.10 3.69 44.48
CA GLU A 220 12.90 4.90 44.35
C GLU A 220 14.18 4.78 45.19
N ALA A 221 15.30 5.05 44.52
CA ALA A 221 16.68 5.08 45.02
C ALA A 221 17.32 3.72 45.36
N LEU A 222 18.08 3.16 44.40
CA LEU A 222 19.46 2.64 44.54
C LEU A 222 19.78 1.66 43.40
N SER A 223 20.52 2.12 42.37
CA SER A 223 21.56 1.35 41.66
C SER A 223 22.18 2.19 40.53
N ALA A 224 23.02 3.15 40.90
CA ALA A 224 24.18 3.48 40.08
C ALA A 224 25.21 2.37 40.32
N GLY A 225 25.20 1.33 39.49
CA GLY A 225 26.08 0.18 39.65
C GLY A 225 25.72 -0.93 38.68
N GLN A 226 26.59 -1.16 37.70
CA GLN A 226 26.56 -2.28 36.75
C GLN A 226 25.49 -2.21 35.65
N GLN A 227 25.66 -1.26 34.73
CA GLN A 227 25.06 -1.38 33.39
C GLN A 227 25.55 -2.68 32.76
N ASN A 228 24.63 -3.55 32.32
CA ASN A 228 24.97 -4.76 31.59
C ASN A 228 25.83 -4.36 30.37
N PRO A 229 27.08 -4.87 30.23
CA PRO A 229 28.00 -4.48 29.16
C PRO A 229 27.41 -4.73 27.76
N TYR A 230 26.53 -5.73 27.64
CA TYR A 230 25.76 -5.97 26.43
C TYR A 230 24.79 -4.82 26.13
N GLN A 231 24.03 -4.36 27.12
CA GLN A 231 23.05 -3.29 26.96
C GLN A 231 23.71 -1.95 26.63
N SER A 232 24.87 -1.64 27.22
CA SER A 232 25.67 -0.49 26.83
C SER A 232 26.17 -0.60 25.38
N MET A 233 26.65 -1.77 24.94
CA MET A 233 27.11 -1.99 23.57
C MET A 233 25.98 -1.79 22.55
N ILE A 234 24.82 -2.45 22.71
CA ILE A 234 23.70 -2.32 21.77
C ILE A 234 23.08 -0.92 21.77
N SER A 235 23.19 -0.18 22.87
CA SER A 235 22.71 1.20 22.95
C SER A 235 23.64 2.20 22.25
N ALA A 236 24.95 1.92 22.22
CA ALA A 236 25.95 2.71 21.51
C ALA A 236 25.94 2.46 19.99
N MET A 237 25.44 1.30 19.55
CA MET A 237 25.29 0.97 18.15
C MET A 237 24.10 1.68 17.52
N ALA A 238 24.33 2.33 16.38
CA ALA A 238 23.31 3.02 15.61
C ALA A 238 22.89 2.21 14.38
N ALA A 239 21.59 2.20 14.12
CA ALA A 239 21.00 1.72 12.87
C ALA A 239 20.04 2.78 12.31
N HIS A 240 19.64 2.58 11.05
CA HIS A 240 18.70 3.44 10.37
C HIS A 240 17.28 2.86 10.43
N GLY A 241 16.28 3.75 10.55
CA GLY A 241 14.88 3.35 10.52
C GLY A 241 14.44 2.80 9.15
N PRO A 242 13.28 2.11 9.10
CA PRO A 242 12.81 1.42 7.88
C PRO A 242 12.50 2.37 6.71
N LEU A 243 12.30 3.66 6.97
CA LEU A 243 12.02 4.66 5.94
C LEU A 243 13.27 5.39 5.42
N GLU A 244 14.45 5.09 5.96
CA GLU A 244 15.65 5.89 5.71
C GLU A 244 16.08 5.88 4.24
N VAL A 245 16.15 4.70 3.63
CA VAL A 245 16.50 4.56 2.22
C VAL A 245 15.53 5.36 1.34
N SER A 246 14.22 5.33 1.65
CA SER A 246 13.23 6.09 0.89
C SER A 246 13.41 7.61 1.02
N ARG A 247 13.85 8.11 2.19
CA ARG A 247 14.18 9.53 2.40
C ARG A 247 15.42 9.93 1.62
N LEU A 248 16.47 9.10 1.67
CA LEU A 248 17.71 9.31 0.94
C LEU A 248 17.48 9.35 -0.57
N LEU A 249 16.75 8.35 -1.11
CA LEU A 249 16.40 8.28 -2.53
C LEU A 249 15.52 9.45 -2.98
N ARG A 250 14.61 9.94 -2.14
CA ARG A 250 13.81 11.13 -2.45
C ARG A 250 14.67 12.37 -2.59
N SER A 251 15.62 12.59 -1.68
CA SER A 251 16.53 13.74 -1.73
C SER A 251 17.45 13.69 -2.96
N VAL A 252 17.99 12.51 -3.29
CA VAL A 252 18.78 12.34 -4.53
C VAL A 252 17.90 12.52 -5.77
N GLY A 253 16.61 12.15 -5.70
CA GLY A 253 15.63 12.36 -6.76
C GLY A 253 15.28 13.83 -7.05
N GLU A 254 15.66 14.77 -6.18
CA GLU A 254 15.52 16.22 -6.44
C GLU A 254 16.62 16.76 -7.37
N LEU A 255 17.67 15.99 -7.64
CA LEU A 255 18.76 16.38 -8.55
C LEU A 255 18.28 16.37 -10.00
N PRO A 256 18.37 17.51 -10.71
CA PRO A 256 18.11 17.52 -12.14
C PRO A 256 19.24 16.79 -12.89
N VAL A 257 18.89 15.81 -13.73
CA VAL A 257 19.88 15.10 -14.56
C VAL A 257 20.60 16.07 -15.51
N GLN A 258 19.90 17.09 -16.01
CA GLN A 258 20.47 18.18 -16.79
C GLN A 258 19.90 19.52 -16.32
N VAL A 259 20.75 20.54 -16.18
CA VAL A 259 20.35 21.89 -15.78
C VAL A 259 21.22 22.92 -16.49
N GLN A 260 20.60 23.76 -17.32
CA GLN A 260 21.28 24.90 -17.99
C GLN A 260 22.57 24.51 -18.74
N GLY A 261 22.60 23.32 -19.36
CA GLY A 261 23.76 22.78 -20.09
C GLY A 261 24.81 22.08 -19.21
N TRP A 262 24.58 21.95 -17.91
CA TRP A 262 25.32 21.05 -17.01
C TRP A 262 24.61 19.70 -16.96
N ALA A 263 25.37 18.61 -16.97
CA ALA A 263 24.86 17.25 -16.84
C ALA A 263 25.38 16.61 -15.54
N LEU A 264 24.50 15.95 -14.80
CA LEU A 264 24.86 15.16 -13.64
C LEU A 264 25.72 13.98 -14.10
N ARG A 265 26.88 13.78 -13.46
CA ARG A 265 27.75 12.62 -13.68
C ARG A 265 27.61 11.59 -12.58
N ARG A 266 27.64 12.06 -11.33
CA ARG A 266 27.59 11.23 -10.12
C ARG A 266 26.92 11.98 -8.98
N ALA A 267 26.18 11.28 -8.14
CA ALA A 267 25.79 11.72 -6.81
C ALA A 267 26.24 10.68 -5.78
N GLN A 268 26.70 11.12 -4.63
CA GLN A 268 27.18 10.27 -3.55
C GLN A 268 26.67 10.81 -2.22
N CYS A 269 26.19 9.93 -1.37
CA CYS A 269 25.81 10.24 0.00
C CYS A 269 26.52 9.27 0.94
N ASP A 270 27.24 9.79 1.92
CA ASP A 270 27.90 9.01 2.96
C ASP A 270 27.25 9.30 4.32
N ALA A 271 27.00 8.24 5.09
CA ALA A 271 26.41 8.34 6.41
C ALA A 271 27.40 8.96 7.41
N GLN A 272 26.89 9.85 8.25
CA GLN A 272 27.60 10.54 9.34
C GLN A 272 26.83 10.34 10.65
N ALA A 273 27.40 10.79 11.77
CA ALA A 273 26.82 10.58 13.11
C ALA A 273 25.37 11.11 13.27
N SER A 274 25.00 12.18 12.56
CA SER A 274 23.70 12.86 12.70
C SER A 274 22.91 13.00 11.39
N GLY A 275 23.36 12.38 10.31
CA GLY A 275 22.75 12.56 9.00
C GLY A 275 23.60 12.04 7.84
N TRP A 276 23.22 12.43 6.63
CA TRP A 276 23.95 12.12 5.40
C TRP A 276 24.60 13.36 4.84
N ASN A 277 25.88 13.24 4.49
CA ASN A 277 26.55 14.23 3.68
C ASN A 277 26.49 13.78 2.23
N CYS A 278 25.81 14.57 1.41
CA CYS A 278 25.61 14.27 0.01
C CYS A 278 26.36 15.28 -0.87
N ALA A 279 26.93 14.78 -1.95
CA ALA A 279 27.57 15.57 -2.98
C ALA A 279 27.19 15.06 -4.37
N ALA A 280 26.99 15.98 -5.32
CA ALA A 280 26.70 15.67 -6.71
C ALA A 280 27.66 16.41 -7.63
N VAL A 281 28.25 15.68 -8.57
CA VAL A 281 29.21 16.19 -9.52
C VAL A 281 28.53 16.39 -10.86
N TYR A 282 28.55 17.63 -11.34
CA TYR A 282 28.07 18.05 -12.64
C TYR A 282 29.24 18.36 -13.55
N VAL A 283 29.12 17.95 -14.80
CA VAL A 283 30.06 18.28 -15.88
C VAL A 283 29.41 19.19 -16.89
N ARG A 284 30.22 20.05 -17.50
CA ARG A 284 29.77 20.94 -18.56
C ARG A 284 29.47 20.13 -19.83
N ALA A 285 28.19 20.05 -20.22
CA ALA A 285 27.74 19.28 -21.38
C ALA A 285 27.41 20.16 -22.60
N HIS A 286 27.32 21.49 -22.43
CA HIS A 286 26.99 22.43 -23.50
C HIS A 286 27.88 23.69 -23.48
N PRO A 287 28.30 24.25 -24.62
CA PRO A 287 29.13 25.45 -24.68
C PRO A 287 28.52 26.69 -24.02
N GLN A 288 27.19 26.75 -23.89
CA GLN A 288 26.49 27.87 -23.24
C GLN A 288 26.29 27.68 -21.71
N ALA A 289 26.75 26.56 -21.16
CA ALA A 289 26.72 26.33 -19.71
C ALA A 289 27.75 27.24 -19.03
N THR A 290 27.29 27.99 -18.02
CA THR A 290 28.13 28.91 -17.23
C THR A 290 27.90 28.68 -15.74
N ASN A 291 28.91 28.97 -14.92
CA ASN A 291 28.81 28.85 -13.46
C ASN A 291 27.68 29.73 -12.90
N ARG A 292 27.51 30.94 -13.45
CA ARG A 292 26.44 31.87 -13.07
C ARG A 292 25.04 31.28 -13.27
N ARG A 293 24.80 30.59 -14.40
CA ARG A 293 23.50 29.96 -14.69
C ARG A 293 23.20 28.78 -13.77
N LEU A 294 24.22 28.00 -13.38
CA LEU A 294 24.05 26.91 -12.41
C LEU A 294 23.75 27.47 -11.01
N HIS A 295 24.53 28.47 -10.57
CA HIS A 295 24.35 29.10 -9.26
C HIS A 295 22.94 29.70 -9.07
N ALA A 296 22.40 30.35 -10.11
CA ALA A 296 21.07 30.95 -10.09
C ALA A 296 19.91 29.93 -9.94
N ARG A 297 20.17 28.62 -10.08
CA ARG A 297 19.16 27.55 -10.01
C ARG A 297 19.36 26.61 -8.82
N LEU A 298 20.27 26.93 -7.90
CA LEU A 298 20.50 26.12 -6.72
C LEU A 298 19.28 26.11 -5.80
N PRO A 299 18.85 24.93 -5.32
CA PRO A 299 17.85 24.85 -4.27
C PRO A 299 18.35 25.50 -2.98
N ALA A 300 17.41 25.95 -2.13
CA ALA A 300 17.75 26.52 -0.84
C ALA A 300 18.47 25.50 0.06
N GLY A 301 19.54 25.91 0.73
CA GLY A 301 20.35 25.07 1.62
C GLY A 301 21.44 24.23 0.93
N TRP A 302 21.57 24.35 -0.39
CA TRP A 302 22.60 23.66 -1.16
C TRP A 302 23.83 24.55 -1.34
N ARG A 303 25.02 23.97 -1.20
CA ARG A 303 26.29 24.65 -1.46
C ARG A 303 26.84 24.19 -2.80
N VAL A 304 27.45 25.11 -3.55
CA VAL A 304 28.17 24.79 -4.78
C VAL A 304 29.65 25.12 -4.63
N SER A 305 30.50 24.26 -5.16
CA SER A 305 31.91 24.53 -5.41
C SER A 305 32.18 24.32 -6.90
N PHE A 306 32.86 25.27 -7.53
CA PHE A 306 33.22 25.18 -8.94
C PHE A 306 34.68 24.81 -9.07
N LYS A 307 34.97 23.79 -9.86
CA LYS A 307 36.30 23.64 -10.48
C LYS A 307 36.26 24.43 -11.78
N PRO A 308 37.18 25.39 -12.00
CA PRO A 308 36.84 26.66 -12.64
C PRO A 308 36.16 26.62 -14.01
N LEU A 309 36.37 25.56 -14.82
CA LEU A 309 35.90 25.51 -16.21
C LEU A 309 34.92 24.39 -16.54
N ASP A 310 35.08 23.19 -15.97
CA ASP A 310 34.42 21.99 -16.52
C ASP A 310 33.53 21.24 -15.52
N GLU A 311 33.70 21.47 -14.21
CA GLU A 311 33.07 20.66 -13.18
C GLU A 311 32.51 21.52 -12.04
N ALA A 312 31.32 21.18 -11.58
CA ALA A 312 30.70 21.78 -10.40
C ALA A 312 30.31 20.68 -9.42
N THR A 313 30.58 20.87 -8.14
CA THR A 313 30.16 19.98 -7.06
C THR A 313 29.10 20.66 -6.22
N LEU A 314 27.91 20.09 -6.20
CA LEU A 314 26.83 20.48 -5.28
C LEU A 314 26.95 19.66 -4.01
N ALA A 315 26.76 20.27 -2.85
CA ALA A 315 26.79 19.59 -1.55
C ALA A 315 25.58 19.99 -0.70
N TRP A 316 24.94 19.00 -0.09
CA TRP A 316 23.80 19.20 0.81
C TRP A 316 23.84 18.16 1.94
N HIS A 317 23.06 18.42 2.99
CA HIS A 317 22.97 17.55 4.15
C HIS A 317 21.54 17.09 4.37
N ILE A 318 21.36 15.83 4.75
CA ILE A 318 20.06 15.25 5.08
C ILE A 318 20.10 14.82 6.54
N ALA A 319 19.25 15.44 7.36
CA ALA A 319 19.12 15.06 8.75
C ALA A 319 18.60 13.61 8.86
N SER A 320 19.34 12.78 9.60
CA SER A 320 18.97 11.40 9.88
C SER A 320 19.33 11.06 11.32
N PRO A 321 18.36 11.13 12.25
CA PRO A 321 18.63 10.78 13.63
C PRO A 321 18.91 9.27 13.70
N PRO A 322 20.07 8.86 14.24
CA PRO A 322 20.36 7.44 14.42
C PRO A 322 19.37 6.82 15.41
N VAL A 323 18.95 5.59 15.14
CA VAL A 323 18.14 4.80 16.08
C VAL A 323 19.06 3.83 16.81
N PRO A 324 19.12 3.87 18.15
CA PRO A 324 19.88 2.89 18.92
C PRO A 324 19.41 1.48 18.61
N LEU A 325 20.35 0.54 18.43
CA LEU A 325 20.04 -0.84 18.09
C LEU A 325 19.15 -1.50 19.17
N ALA A 326 19.37 -1.12 20.44
CA ALA A 326 18.54 -1.52 21.57
C ALA A 326 17.04 -1.20 21.45
N ARG A 327 16.66 -0.26 20.58
CA ARG A 327 15.25 0.12 20.33
C ARG A 327 14.64 -0.62 19.14
N LEU A 328 15.42 -1.44 18.45
CA LEU A 328 14.99 -2.18 17.27
C LEU A 328 14.85 -3.66 17.62
N MET A 329 13.85 -4.31 17.03
CA MET A 329 13.74 -5.76 17.08
C MET A 329 14.74 -6.34 16.07
N LEU A 330 15.77 -7.03 16.58
CA LEU A 330 16.74 -7.73 15.76
C LEU A 330 16.17 -9.10 15.35
N PRO A 331 16.20 -9.46 14.05
CA PRO A 331 15.82 -10.80 13.61
C PRO A 331 16.86 -11.83 14.06
N SER A 332 16.44 -13.08 14.19
CA SER A 332 17.38 -14.20 14.37
C SER A 332 18.12 -14.51 13.08
N ALA A 333 19.28 -15.17 13.20
CA ALA A 333 20.06 -15.59 12.04
C ALA A 333 19.23 -16.52 11.13
N LEU A 334 18.44 -17.42 11.71
CA LEU A 334 17.53 -18.29 10.95
C LEU A 334 16.50 -17.48 10.16
N HIS A 335 15.93 -16.42 10.75
CA HIS A 335 14.97 -15.56 10.05
C HIS A 335 15.64 -14.79 8.90
N VAL A 336 16.87 -14.33 9.08
CA VAL A 336 17.65 -13.70 8.01
C VAL A 336 17.90 -14.68 6.86
N ASP A 337 18.35 -15.90 7.16
CA ASP A 337 18.69 -16.91 6.16
C ASP A 337 17.49 -17.47 5.39
N THR A 338 16.29 -17.41 5.98
CA THR A 338 15.06 -17.92 5.37
C THR A 338 14.24 -16.83 4.69
N GLU A 339 13.85 -15.79 5.43
CA GLU A 339 12.91 -14.78 4.94
C GLU A 339 13.61 -13.64 4.20
N LEU A 340 14.65 -13.05 4.80
CA LEU A 340 15.35 -11.92 4.18
C LEU A 340 16.09 -12.36 2.92
N VAL A 341 16.82 -13.47 2.99
CA VAL A 341 17.51 -14.04 1.82
C VAL A 341 16.51 -14.41 0.71
N ALA A 342 15.34 -14.97 1.03
CA ALA A 342 14.31 -15.24 0.01
C ALA A 342 13.77 -13.96 -0.64
N ILE A 343 13.59 -12.88 0.12
CA ILE A 343 13.25 -11.55 -0.43
C ILE A 343 14.35 -11.08 -1.39
N LEU A 344 15.62 -11.13 -0.97
CA LEU A 344 16.77 -10.72 -1.79
C LEU A 344 16.89 -11.57 -3.07
N GLN A 345 16.73 -12.89 -2.97
CA GLN A 345 16.72 -13.80 -4.12
C GLN A 345 15.62 -13.47 -5.13
N ARG A 346 14.41 -13.12 -4.68
CA ARG A 346 13.31 -12.66 -5.56
C ARG A 346 13.60 -11.32 -6.23
N LEU A 347 14.31 -10.43 -5.55
CA LEU A 347 14.69 -9.12 -6.08
C LEU A 347 15.90 -9.18 -7.00
N ARG A 348 16.73 -10.23 -6.91
CA ARG A 348 17.99 -10.39 -7.66
C ARG A 348 17.88 -10.09 -9.17
N PRO A 349 16.82 -10.47 -9.91
CA PRO A 349 16.69 -10.14 -11.34
C PRO A 349 16.56 -8.64 -11.65
N ALA A 350 16.24 -7.80 -10.66
CA ALA A 350 16.12 -6.35 -10.82
C ALA A 350 17.42 -5.59 -10.52
N PHE A 351 18.49 -6.29 -10.16
CA PHE A 351 19.79 -5.73 -9.77
C PHE A 351 20.91 -6.29 -10.65
N SER A 352 21.94 -5.49 -10.92
CA SER A 352 23.13 -5.93 -11.66
C SER A 352 24.05 -6.75 -10.78
N SER A 353 24.20 -6.37 -9.51
CA SER A 353 24.92 -7.15 -8.50
C SER A 353 24.22 -7.05 -7.15
N MET A 354 24.24 -8.15 -6.41
CA MET A 354 23.67 -8.24 -5.07
C MET A 354 24.52 -9.20 -4.27
N THR A 355 25.10 -8.72 -3.17
CA THR A 355 25.97 -9.52 -2.31
C THR A 355 25.59 -9.33 -0.85
N LEU A 356 25.41 -10.44 -0.16
CA LEU A 356 25.26 -10.51 1.29
C LEU A 356 26.44 -11.31 1.84
N ALA A 357 27.25 -10.68 2.70
CA ALA A 357 28.39 -11.34 3.31
C ALA A 357 27.94 -12.36 4.38
N PRO A 358 28.79 -13.35 4.71
CA PRO A 358 28.58 -14.24 5.84
C PRO A 358 28.43 -13.47 7.16
N ALA A 359 27.76 -14.08 8.13
CA ALA A 359 27.58 -13.50 9.45
C ALA A 359 28.89 -13.43 10.22
N ILE A 360 29.21 -12.25 10.73
CA ILE A 360 30.37 -12.01 11.60
C ILE A 360 29.84 -11.73 13.01
N VAL A 361 30.27 -12.53 13.99
CA VAL A 361 29.93 -12.30 15.40
C VAL A 361 30.61 -11.02 15.88
N LEU A 362 29.86 -10.15 16.54
CA LEU A 362 30.40 -8.95 17.17
C LEU A 362 30.89 -9.31 18.57
N PRO A 363 32.18 -9.11 18.87
CA PRO A 363 32.72 -9.43 20.18
C PRO A 363 32.07 -8.53 21.24
N LEU A 364 31.56 -9.15 22.31
CA LEU A 364 31.12 -8.44 23.51
C LEU A 364 32.36 -7.78 24.15
N PRO A 365 32.30 -6.50 24.55
CA PRO A 365 33.35 -5.91 25.37
C PRO A 365 33.43 -6.70 26.67
N ALA A 366 34.60 -7.29 26.95
CA ALA A 366 34.86 -7.93 28.23
C ALA A 366 34.61 -6.90 29.34
N PRO A 367 33.96 -7.28 30.45
CA PRO A 367 33.84 -6.38 31.58
C PRO A 367 35.25 -5.92 31.98
N MET A 368 35.48 -4.61 31.96
CA MET A 368 36.72 -4.03 32.49
C MET A 368 36.74 -4.31 33.99
N SER A 369 37.42 -5.39 34.37
CA SER A 369 37.83 -5.60 35.76
C SER A 369 38.82 -4.48 36.09
N ALA A 370 38.36 -3.44 36.78
CA ALA A 370 39.27 -2.51 37.43
C ALA A 370 40.14 -3.31 38.42
N PRO A 371 41.48 -3.15 38.43
CA PRO A 371 42.29 -3.80 39.43
C PRO A 371 42.07 -3.08 40.77
N MET A 372 41.28 -3.68 41.65
CA MET A 372 41.31 -3.35 43.08
C MET A 372 42.53 -4.06 43.70
N PRO A 373 43.41 -3.34 44.41
CA PRO A 373 44.48 -3.96 45.16
C PRO A 373 43.93 -4.59 46.45
N ASP A 374 44.35 -5.83 46.70
CA ASP A 374 44.44 -6.56 47.95
C ASP A 374 43.29 -6.43 48.97
N ALA A 375 42.38 -7.39 48.95
CA ALA A 375 41.65 -7.81 50.14
C ALA A 375 41.56 -9.34 50.19
N VAL A 376 42.41 -9.91 51.05
CA VAL A 376 42.45 -11.32 51.41
C VAL A 376 41.15 -11.71 52.12
N GLY A 377 40.53 -12.79 51.65
CA GLY A 377 39.62 -13.62 52.46
C GLY A 377 38.17 -13.17 52.49
N ALA A 378 37.37 -13.61 51.53
CA ALA A 378 35.99 -14.07 51.73
C ALA A 378 35.48 -14.63 50.41
N ASP A 379 35.03 -15.88 50.45
CA ASP A 379 34.32 -16.65 49.42
C ASP A 379 33.83 -15.81 48.24
N THR A 380 34.60 -15.82 47.16
CA THR A 380 34.18 -15.33 45.86
C THR A 380 33.07 -16.23 45.36
N ALA A 381 31.84 -15.91 45.75
CA ALA A 381 30.64 -16.32 45.06
C ALA A 381 30.80 -15.86 43.61
N ASN A 382 31.24 -16.79 42.76
CA ASN A 382 31.11 -16.72 41.33
C ASN A 382 29.64 -16.43 41.03
N VAL A 383 29.30 -15.14 40.85
CA VAL A 383 28.08 -14.73 40.18
C VAL A 383 28.29 -15.08 38.71
N ALA A 384 28.17 -16.37 38.42
CA ALA A 384 28.08 -16.88 37.07
C ALA A 384 26.85 -16.22 36.46
N LEU A 385 27.05 -15.35 35.46
CA LEU A 385 25.98 -14.89 34.57
C LEU A 385 25.20 -16.12 34.11
N THR A 386 24.01 -16.32 34.68
CA THR A 386 23.27 -17.59 34.59
C THR A 386 22.42 -17.70 33.32
N ASP A 387 22.51 -16.71 32.42
CA ASP A 387 21.88 -16.75 31.11
C ASP A 387 22.92 -16.53 30.01
N PRO A 388 22.95 -17.36 28.94
CA PRO A 388 23.82 -17.11 27.80
C PRO A 388 23.45 -15.76 27.18
N LEU A 389 24.41 -14.82 27.16
CA LEU A 389 24.22 -13.53 26.51
C LEU A 389 23.90 -13.77 25.02
N PRO A 390 22.91 -13.07 24.46
CA PRO A 390 22.51 -13.28 23.08
C PRO A 390 23.64 -12.89 22.13
N VAL A 391 23.83 -13.69 21.08
CA VAL A 391 24.95 -13.52 20.15
C VAL A 391 24.56 -12.53 19.07
N LEU A 392 25.18 -11.34 19.12
CA LEU A 392 24.98 -10.32 18.11
C LEU A 392 25.88 -10.58 16.89
N ARG A 393 25.28 -10.57 15.70
CA ARG A 393 26.00 -10.75 14.43
C ARG A 393 25.71 -9.61 13.47
N ARG A 394 26.62 -9.43 12.51
CA ARG A 394 26.55 -8.43 11.46
C ARG A 394 26.84 -9.04 10.09
N ARG A 395 26.06 -8.64 9.08
CA ARG A 395 26.27 -9.02 7.67
C ARG A 395 26.35 -7.78 6.78
N ALA A 396 27.41 -7.66 5.99
CA ALA A 396 27.50 -6.59 5.01
C ALA A 396 26.59 -6.87 3.81
N LEU A 397 25.79 -5.88 3.39
CA LEU A 397 24.90 -5.93 2.25
C LEU A 397 25.30 -4.86 1.24
N ARG A 398 25.46 -5.27 -0.02
CA ARG A 398 25.71 -4.37 -1.15
C ARG A 398 24.74 -4.69 -2.28
N LEU A 399 24.05 -3.65 -2.75
CA LEU A 399 23.04 -3.71 -3.81
C LEU A 399 23.45 -2.76 -4.92
N GLN A 400 23.57 -3.24 -6.15
CA GLN A 400 23.87 -2.42 -7.31
C GLN A 400 22.86 -2.68 -8.41
N GLY A 401 22.29 -1.63 -9.00
CA GLY A 401 21.34 -1.77 -10.09
C GLY A 401 20.67 -0.45 -10.45
N PRO A 402 19.59 -0.49 -11.24
CA PRO A 402 18.82 0.71 -11.56
C PRO A 402 18.31 1.43 -10.32
N LEU A 403 18.39 2.76 -10.30
CA LEU A 403 17.87 3.58 -9.19
C LEU A 403 16.39 3.27 -8.88
N ARG A 404 15.60 2.97 -9.92
CA ARG A 404 14.20 2.57 -9.79
C ARG A 404 14.00 1.25 -9.04
N SER A 405 14.95 0.32 -9.11
CA SER A 405 14.89 -0.96 -8.38
C SER A 405 15.14 -0.73 -6.89
N LEU A 406 16.09 0.15 -6.55
CA LEU A 406 16.35 0.57 -5.16
C LEU A 406 15.14 1.28 -4.53
N ALA A 407 14.39 2.06 -5.30
CA ALA A 407 13.15 2.69 -4.84
C ALA A 407 12.03 1.71 -4.47
N LEU A 408 12.14 0.44 -4.90
CA LEU A 408 11.19 -0.63 -4.61
C LEU A 408 11.66 -1.55 -3.48
N LEU A 409 12.77 -1.22 -2.78
CA LEU A 409 13.24 -2.02 -1.66
C LEU A 409 12.18 -2.09 -0.56
N PRO A 410 11.84 -3.31 -0.08
CA PRO A 410 10.86 -3.45 0.98
C PRO A 410 11.43 -2.94 2.32
N PRO A 411 10.57 -2.39 3.20
CA PRO A 411 10.98 -1.95 4.54
C PRO A 411 11.43 -3.12 5.44
N ALA A 412 11.22 -4.36 5.00
CA ALA A 412 11.64 -5.59 5.67
C ALA A 412 13.17 -5.80 5.69
N ILE A 413 13.95 -4.99 4.96
CA ILE A 413 15.43 -5.01 4.99
C ILE A 413 15.94 -4.16 6.17
N ALA A 414 15.21 -4.17 7.29
CA ALA A 414 15.56 -3.51 8.54
C ALA A 414 15.58 -4.57 9.65
N PRO A 415 16.46 -4.43 10.67
CA PRO A 415 17.30 -3.28 10.99
C PRO A 415 18.63 -3.29 10.21
N ALA A 416 18.90 -2.20 9.48
CA ALA A 416 20.13 -2.01 8.71
C ALA A 416 20.79 -0.67 9.03
N ARG A 417 22.11 -0.65 9.09
CA ARG A 417 22.93 0.56 9.10
C ARG A 417 23.51 0.79 7.72
N TRP A 418 22.81 1.59 6.93
CA TRP A 418 23.32 2.10 5.66
C TRP A 418 24.55 3.01 5.86
N SER A 419 25.55 2.86 5.00
CA SER A 419 26.81 3.62 5.08
C SER A 419 27.03 4.52 3.88
N ARG A 420 26.62 4.08 2.69
CA ARG A 420 26.88 4.78 1.43
C ARG A 420 25.80 4.52 0.39
N LEU A 421 25.42 5.57 -0.33
CA LEU A 421 24.67 5.51 -1.59
C LEU A 421 25.47 6.24 -2.67
N VAL A 422 25.72 5.58 -3.79
CA VAL A 422 26.30 6.21 -4.99
C VAL A 422 25.30 6.06 -6.13
N VAL A 423 25.13 7.12 -6.91
CA VAL A 423 24.33 7.13 -8.14
C VAL A 423 25.20 7.64 -9.26
N ASP A 424 25.38 6.83 -10.29
CA ASP A 424 26.13 7.16 -11.49
C ASP A 424 25.19 7.32 -12.68
N VAL A 425 25.45 8.34 -13.50
CA VAL A 425 24.74 8.56 -14.76
C VAL A 425 25.54 7.89 -15.88
N GLN A 426 25.03 6.79 -16.40
CA GLN A 426 25.65 6.05 -17.50
C GLN A 426 24.92 6.33 -18.82
N PRO A 427 25.63 6.71 -19.89
CA PRO A 427 25.00 6.84 -21.20
C PRO A 427 24.53 5.46 -21.68
N GLN A 428 23.21 5.30 -21.86
CA GLN A 428 22.63 4.06 -22.38
C GLN A 428 21.64 4.36 -23.51
N HIS A 429 21.76 3.61 -24.61
CA HIS A 429 20.87 3.78 -25.77
C HIS A 429 19.48 3.18 -25.58
N ARG A 430 19.30 2.14 -24.72
CA ARG A 430 17.99 1.57 -24.39
C ARG A 430 17.94 1.05 -22.94
N PRO A 431 17.01 1.53 -22.09
CA PRO A 431 16.85 1.01 -20.73
C PRO A 431 16.22 -0.40 -20.75
N THR A 432 16.77 -1.34 -19.97
CA THR A 432 16.25 -2.70 -19.77
C THR A 432 15.93 -2.91 -18.28
N LEU A 433 15.38 -4.07 -17.88
CA LEU A 433 15.08 -4.35 -16.47
C LEU A 433 16.28 -4.14 -15.53
N VAL A 434 17.50 -4.46 -15.99
CA VAL A 434 18.75 -4.36 -15.20
C VAL A 434 19.61 -3.16 -15.61
N ALA A 435 19.39 -2.61 -16.81
CA ALA A 435 20.19 -1.52 -17.36
C ALA A 435 19.39 -0.20 -17.36
N SER A 436 19.97 0.86 -16.79
CA SER A 436 19.33 2.18 -16.72
C SER A 436 20.38 3.26 -16.87
N THR A 437 19.95 4.43 -17.36
CA THR A 437 20.77 5.64 -17.36
C THR A 437 21.20 6.05 -15.95
N LEU A 438 20.40 5.73 -14.93
CA LEU A 438 20.71 5.97 -13.52
C LEU A 438 20.99 4.63 -12.84
N VAL A 439 22.27 4.34 -12.62
CA VAL A 439 22.73 3.16 -11.87
C VAL A 439 23.07 3.62 -10.48
N ALA A 440 22.63 2.87 -9.47
CA ALA A 440 22.87 3.21 -8.09
C ALA A 440 23.38 2.00 -7.31
N GLU A 441 24.20 2.30 -6.32
CA GLU A 441 24.86 1.36 -5.43
C GLU A 441 24.58 1.75 -3.99
N LEU A 442 23.95 0.86 -3.24
CA LEU A 442 23.63 1.04 -1.83
C LEU A 442 24.42 0.02 -0.99
N GLN A 443 25.10 0.51 0.04
CA GLN A 443 25.90 -0.28 0.98
C GLN A 443 25.41 -0.09 2.41
N GLY A 444 25.42 -1.17 3.19
CA GLY A 444 25.09 -1.13 4.60
C GLY A 444 25.37 -2.43 5.33
N ASP A 445 25.15 -2.42 6.63
CA ASP A 445 25.30 -3.56 7.53
C ASP A 445 23.93 -3.97 8.10
N LEU A 446 23.60 -5.25 8.06
CA LEU A 446 22.43 -5.83 8.73
C LEU A 446 22.85 -6.37 10.10
N TYR A 447 21.99 -6.20 11.10
CA TYR A 447 22.20 -6.74 12.45
C TYR A 447 21.19 -7.86 12.74
N GLU A 448 21.67 -8.95 13.33
CA GLU A 448 20.87 -10.11 13.73
C GLU A 448 21.31 -10.58 15.13
N GLN A 449 20.40 -11.23 15.86
CA GLN A 449 20.60 -11.65 17.25
C GLN A 449 20.01 -13.04 17.48
N ASP A 450 20.81 -13.95 18.01
CA ASP A 450 20.39 -15.31 18.43
C ASP A 450 20.33 -15.44 19.96
#